data_AF-A0A498DGF9-F1
#
_entry.id   AF-A0A498DGF9-F1
#
_cell.length_a   1.000
_cell.length_b   1.000
_cell.length_c   1.000
_cell.angle_alpha   90.00
_cell.angle_beta   90.00
_cell.angle_gamma   90.00
#
_symmetry.space_group_name_H-M   'P 1'
#
loop_
_entity.id
_entity.type
_entity.pdbx_description
1 polymer ?
#
loop_
_entity_poly.entity_id
_entity_poly.type
_entity_poly.pdbx_seq_one_letter_code
_entity_poly.pdbx_strand_id
1 'polypeptide(L)'
;MIKKQDGQSLVEFALVLPILLLLLVGIFDFGRILYTHLQLEMVAQESVRMGGLGNSDETIRSYAANQFHGDSSKLKITITPSQTIRKAGDYVTVSLAYPEEFMNVLGDAAIPYTVKSSSTIRVE
;
A
#
# COMPACT_ATOMS: atom_id res chain seq x y z
N MET A 1 18.27 9.22 -57.64
CA MET A 1 17.15 8.98 -56.70
C MET A 1 17.49 9.63 -55.38
N ILE A 2 16.87 10.76 -55.04
CA ILE A 2 17.03 11.39 -53.73
C ILE A 2 16.06 10.69 -52.77
N LYS A 3 16.57 9.91 -51.82
CA LYS A 3 15.77 9.36 -50.72
C LYS A 3 15.52 10.49 -49.72
N LYS A 4 14.29 10.97 -49.62
CA LYS A 4 13.85 11.90 -48.57
C LYS A 4 13.94 11.19 -47.21
N GLN A 5 14.72 11.73 -46.27
CA GLN A 5 14.86 11.22 -44.89
C GLN A 5 13.94 11.94 -43.90
N ASP A 6 13.03 12.78 -44.39
CA ASP A 6 12.25 13.75 -43.61
C ASP A 6 11.25 13.14 -42.60
N GLY A 7 11.15 11.81 -42.52
CA GLY A 7 10.33 11.09 -41.53
C GLY A 7 11.11 10.16 -40.60
N GLN A 8 12.42 10.01 -40.78
CA GLN A 8 13.20 9.02 -40.02
C GLN A 8 13.25 9.36 -38.53
N SER A 9 13.53 10.62 -38.18
CA SER A 9 13.59 11.06 -36.77
C SER A 9 12.24 10.95 -36.06
N LEU A 10 11.12 11.11 -36.77
CA LEU A 10 9.78 10.91 -36.22
C LEU A 10 9.55 9.43 -35.85
N VAL A 11 9.99 8.51 -36.71
CA VAL A 11 9.87 7.06 -36.47
C VAL A 11 10.77 6.64 -35.31
N GLU A 12 12.01 7.13 -35.25
CA GLU A 12 12.93 6.85 -34.14
C GLU A 12 12.35 7.34 -32.80
N PHE A 13 11.77 8.54 -32.76
CA PHE A 13 11.10 9.05 -31.56
C PHE A 13 9.87 8.20 -31.17
N ALA A 14 9.06 7.81 -32.16
CA ALA A 14 7.86 6.99 -31.93
C ALA A 14 8.20 5.59 -31.35
N LEU A 15 9.41 5.07 -31.59
CA LEU A 15 9.86 3.80 -31.01
C LEU A 15 10.36 3.94 -29.57
N VAL A 16 10.98 5.07 -29.22
CA VAL A 16 11.50 5.31 -27.86
C VAL A 16 10.38 5.76 -26.90
N LEU A 17 9.41 6.53 -27.40
CA LEU A 17 8.34 7.11 -26.61
C LEU A 17 7.55 6.08 -25.76
N PRO A 18 7.14 4.90 -26.28
CA PRO A 18 6.44 3.89 -25.49
C PRO A 18 7.26 3.38 -24.29
N ILE A 19 8.57 3.19 -24.48
CA ILE A 19 9.47 2.73 -23.41
C ILE A 19 9.60 3.82 -22.34
N LEU A 20 9.74 5.08 -22.76
CA LEU A 20 9.78 6.22 -21.85
C LEU A 20 8.48 6.35 -21.05
N LEU A 21 7.32 6.21 -21.70
CA LEU A 21 6.02 6.25 -21.03
C LEU A 21 5.85 5.09 -20.04
N LEU A 22 6.26 3.88 -20.41
CA LEU A 22 6.21 2.73 -19.51
C LEU A 22 7.08 2.97 -18.27
N LEU A 23 8.29 3.50 -18.45
CA LEU A 23 9.19 3.85 -17.35
C LEU A 23 8.55 4.90 -16.42
N LEU A 24 7.97 5.96 -16.98
CA LEU A 24 7.29 6.99 -16.19
C LEU A 24 6.11 6.42 -15.39
N VAL A 25 5.23 5.64 -16.03
CA VAL A 25 4.11 4.96 -15.37
C VAL A 25 4.61 4.07 -14.23
N GLY A 26 5.68 3.29 -14.47
CA GLY A 26 6.27 2.44 -13.44
C GLY A 26 6.80 3.22 -12.23
N ILE A 27 7.42 4.39 -12.45
CA ILE A 27 7.88 5.27 -11.35
C ILE A 27 6.69 5.78 -10.53
N PHE A 28 5.64 6.28 -11.19
CA PHE A 28 4.47 6.81 -10.48
C PHE A 28 3.75 5.72 -9.69
N ASP A 29 3.57 4.53 -10.27
CA ASP A 29 2.85 3.45 -9.62
C ASP A 29 3.67 2.83 -8.47
N PHE A 30 5.00 2.74 -8.62
CA PHE A 30 5.88 2.41 -7.51
C PHE A 30 5.74 3.41 -6.36
N GLY A 31 5.74 4.72 -6.66
CA GLY A 31 5.52 5.77 -5.67
C GLY A 31 4.19 5.64 -4.94
N ARG A 32 3.12 5.26 -5.66
CA ARG A 32 1.80 4.98 -5.09
C ARG A 32 1.83 3.81 -4.10
N ILE A 33 2.44 2.69 -4.45
CA ILE A 33 2.58 1.52 -3.56
C ILE A 33 3.42 1.87 -2.33
N LEU A 34 4.51 2.60 -2.52
CA LEU A 34 5.37 3.05 -1.42
C LEU A 34 4.61 3.98 -0.47
N TYR A 35 3.80 4.91 -1.00
CA TYR A 35 2.93 5.76 -0.19
C TYR A 35 1.95 4.92 0.66
N THR A 36 1.29 3.93 0.06
CA THR A 36 0.42 2.99 0.78
C THR A 36 1.18 2.28 1.91
N HIS A 37 2.43 1.84 1.66
CA HIS A 37 3.26 1.19 2.68
C HIS A 37 3.55 2.08 3.88
N LEU A 38 4.01 3.32 3.62
CA LEU A 38 4.28 4.30 4.68
C LEU A 38 3.03 4.64 5.48
N GLN A 39 1.89 4.77 4.80
CA GLN A 39 0.62 5.00 5.48
C GLN A 39 0.23 3.83 6.39
N LEU A 40 0.31 2.59 5.90
CA LEU A 40 0.02 1.42 6.71
C LEU A 40 0.93 1.31 7.93
N GLU A 41 2.21 1.69 7.80
CA GLU A 41 3.14 1.71 8.93
C GLU A 41 2.71 2.71 10.01
N MET A 42 2.42 3.95 9.63
CA MET A 42 1.96 4.98 10.58
C MET A 42 0.65 4.56 11.26
N VAL A 43 -0.33 4.07 10.47
CA VAL A 43 -1.63 3.65 11.01
C VAL A 43 -1.47 2.43 11.91
N ALA A 44 -0.61 1.46 11.58
CA ALA A 44 -0.36 0.28 12.41
C ALA A 44 0.28 0.66 13.76
N GLN A 45 1.24 1.58 13.77
CA GLN A 45 1.88 2.06 14.99
C GLN A 45 0.89 2.75 15.93
N GLU A 46 0.04 3.62 15.39
CA GLU A 46 -0.92 4.34 16.20
C GLU A 46 -2.07 3.43 16.67
N SER A 47 -2.52 2.52 15.80
CA SER A 47 -3.51 1.49 16.15
C SER A 47 -3.02 0.57 17.26
N VAL A 48 -1.76 0.12 17.20
CA VAL A 48 -1.21 -0.75 18.25
C VAL A 48 -1.06 0.00 19.58
N ARG A 49 -0.69 1.28 19.55
CA ARG A 49 -0.62 2.13 20.75
C ARG A 49 -1.95 2.22 21.46
N MET A 50 -3.05 2.38 20.72
CA MET A 50 -4.40 2.33 21.29
C MET A 50 -4.68 0.97 21.95
N GLY A 51 -4.24 -0.13 21.33
CA GLY A 51 -4.34 -1.48 21.91
C GLY A 51 -3.50 -1.69 23.16
N GLY A 52 -2.33 -1.04 23.26
CA GLY A 52 -1.49 -1.02 24.46
C GLY A 52 -2.14 -0.29 25.63
N LEU A 53 -2.93 0.75 25.34
CA LEU A 53 -3.72 1.51 26.32
C LEU A 53 -5.06 0.83 26.70
N GLY A 54 -5.33 -0.38 26.20
CA GLY A 54 -6.54 -1.13 26.54
C GLY A 54 -7.81 -0.73 25.76
N ASN A 55 -7.68 0.01 24.65
CA ASN A 55 -8.84 0.29 23.79
C ASN A 55 -9.43 -1.00 23.19
N SER A 56 -10.72 -0.96 22.88
CA SER A 56 -11.41 -2.11 22.27
C SER A 56 -10.91 -2.41 20.86
N ASP A 57 -10.96 -3.68 20.46
CA ASP A 57 -10.57 -4.08 19.09
C ASP A 57 -11.45 -3.39 18.03
N GLU A 58 -12.71 -3.07 18.35
CA GLU A 58 -13.60 -2.31 17.46
C GLU A 58 -13.14 -0.86 17.28
N THR A 59 -12.73 -0.20 18.36
CA THR A 59 -12.17 1.16 18.31
C THR A 59 -10.90 1.19 17.47
N ILE A 60 -10.02 0.20 17.64
CA ILE A 60 -8.78 0.08 16.87
C ILE A 60 -9.08 -0.14 15.38
N ARG A 61 -10.04 -1.02 15.05
CA ARG A 61 -10.46 -1.26 13.66
C ARG A 61 -11.05 0.00 13.01
N SER A 62 -11.96 0.66 13.71
CA SER A 62 -12.57 1.92 13.26
C SER A 62 -11.51 3.00 13.04
N TYR A 63 -10.56 3.14 13.96
CA TYR A 63 -9.44 4.08 13.81
C TYR A 63 -8.62 3.77 12.56
N ALA A 64 -8.17 2.52 12.40
CA ALA A 64 -7.36 2.11 11.27
C ALA A 64 -8.08 2.30 9.93
N ALA A 65 -9.38 1.99 9.87
CA ALA A 65 -10.19 2.18 8.66
C ALA A 65 -10.41 3.66 8.31
N ASN A 66 -10.54 4.54 9.31
CA ASN A 66 -10.79 5.98 9.09
C ASN A 66 -9.51 6.77 8.76
N GLN A 67 -8.35 6.34 9.27
CA GLN A 67 -7.07 7.03 9.02
C GLN A 67 -6.34 6.54 7.77
N PHE A 68 -6.77 5.41 7.21
CA PHE A 68 -6.27 4.92 5.94
C PHE A 68 -6.98 5.64 4.78
N HIS A 69 -6.22 6.19 3.83
CA HIS A 69 -6.73 7.04 2.74
C HIS A 69 -7.05 6.25 1.45
N GLY A 70 -7.05 4.92 1.51
CA GLY A 70 -7.50 4.05 0.42
C GLY A 70 -8.92 3.53 0.65
N ASP A 71 -9.30 2.51 -0.12
CA ASP A 71 -10.58 1.84 0.02
C ASP A 71 -10.58 0.97 1.28
N SER A 72 -11.19 1.46 2.36
CA SER A 72 -11.23 0.76 3.66
C SER A 72 -11.89 -0.61 3.59
N SER A 73 -12.73 -0.89 2.59
CA SER A 73 -13.35 -2.22 2.39
C SER A 73 -12.33 -3.30 2.00
N LYS A 74 -11.21 -2.91 1.38
CA LYS A 74 -10.11 -3.80 0.99
C LYS A 74 -9.03 -3.94 2.07
N LEU A 75 -9.06 -3.08 3.10
CA LEU A 75 -8.08 -3.09 4.17
C LEU A 75 -8.36 -4.24 5.14
N LYS A 76 -7.45 -5.21 5.20
CA LYS A 76 -7.50 -6.30 6.17
C LYS A 76 -6.78 -5.90 7.46
N ILE A 77 -7.57 -5.76 8.53
CA ILE A 77 -7.07 -5.43 9.88
C ILE A 77 -7.10 -6.69 10.73
N THR A 78 -5.95 -7.11 11.27
CA THR A 78 -5.83 -8.26 12.17
C THR A 78 -5.19 -7.81 13.47
N ILE A 79 -5.85 -8.09 14.59
CA ILE A 79 -5.37 -7.76 15.93
C ILE A 79 -5.14 -9.07 16.67
N THR A 80 -3.98 -9.23 17.30
CA THR A 80 -3.62 -10.47 18.00
C THR A 80 -2.80 -10.12 19.25
N PRO A 81 -3.13 -10.65 20.43
CA PRO A 81 -4.27 -11.51 20.74
C PRO A 81 -5.60 -10.71 20.82
N SER A 82 -6.72 -11.43 20.67
CA SER A 82 -8.09 -10.90 20.83
C SER A 82 -8.24 -10.14 22.15
N GLN A 83 -9.03 -9.07 22.14
CA GLN A 83 -9.33 -8.29 23.35
C GLN A 83 -9.76 -9.14 24.56
N THR A 84 -10.51 -10.22 24.35
CA THR A 84 -11.06 -11.05 25.45
C THR A 84 -10.02 -11.83 26.24
N ILE A 85 -8.85 -12.07 25.65
CA ILE A 85 -7.77 -12.87 26.26
C ILE A 85 -6.55 -12.02 26.63
N ARG A 86 -6.53 -10.75 26.23
CA ARG A 86 -5.43 -9.81 26.47
C ARG A 86 -5.44 -9.32 27.92
N LYS A 87 -4.30 -9.39 28.61
CA LYS A 87 -4.10 -8.88 29.96
C LYS A 87 -3.00 -7.82 29.99
N ALA A 88 -3.02 -6.98 31.02
CA ALA A 88 -1.90 -6.08 31.32
C ALA A 88 -0.61 -6.91 31.44
N GLY A 89 0.44 -6.47 30.74
CA GLY A 89 1.70 -7.19 30.61
C GLY A 89 1.85 -8.07 29.37
N ASP A 90 0.78 -8.41 28.66
CA ASP A 90 0.85 -9.13 27.38
C ASP A 90 1.33 -8.20 26.25
N TYR A 91 1.69 -8.78 25.10
CA TYR A 91 1.95 -8.04 23.87
C TYR A 91 0.75 -8.09 22.94
N VAL A 92 0.40 -6.94 22.35
CA VAL A 92 -0.59 -6.85 21.27
C VAL A 92 0.11 -6.47 19.98
N THR A 93 -0.26 -7.16 18.91
CA THR A 93 0.15 -6.91 17.52
C THR A 93 -1.04 -6.46 16.71
N VAL A 94 -0.89 -5.35 15.98
CA VAL A 94 -1.83 -4.93 14.93
C VAL A 94 -1.15 -5.12 13.58
N SER A 95 -1.77 -5.91 12.71
CA SER A 95 -1.32 -6.19 11.35
C SER A 95 -2.33 -5.65 10.34
N LEU A 96 -1.85 -4.84 9.41
CA LEU A 96 -2.61 -4.27 8.32
C LEU A 96 -2.13 -4.87 7.00
N ALA A 97 -3.06 -5.24 6.13
CA ALA A 97 -2.75 -5.69 4.78
C ALA A 97 -3.71 -5.05 3.78
N TYR A 98 -3.18 -4.53 2.68
CA TYR A 98 -3.96 -3.88 1.64
C TYR A 98 -3.54 -4.41 0.25
N PRO A 99 -4.49 -4.89 -0.56
CA PRO A 99 -4.20 -5.36 -1.91
C PRO A 99 -3.98 -4.15 -2.84
N GLU A 100 -2.85 -4.16 -3.52
CA GLU A 100 -2.48 -3.23 -4.58
C GLU A 100 -2.20 -4.00 -5.88
N GLU A 101 -2.13 -3.25 -6.97
CA GLU A 101 -1.72 -3.74 -8.28
C GLU A 101 -0.60 -2.82 -8.79
N PHE A 102 0.48 -3.45 -9.25
CA PHE A 102 1.57 -2.77 -9.93
C PHE A 102 1.34 -2.81 -11.45
N MET A 103 1.68 -1.72 -12.13
CA MET A 103 1.37 -1.45 -13.52
C MET A 103 -0.13 -1.55 -13.84
N ASN A 104 -1.00 -0.97 -13.01
CA ASN A 104 -2.46 -1.02 -13.19
C ASN A 104 -2.92 -0.56 -14.59
N VAL A 105 -2.19 0.39 -15.20
CA VAL A 105 -2.43 0.88 -16.58
C VAL A 105 -2.42 -0.24 -17.63
N LEU A 106 -1.77 -1.38 -17.36
CA LEU A 106 -1.72 -2.54 -18.26
C LEU A 106 -2.96 -3.45 -18.17
N GLY A 107 -3.96 -3.12 -17.35
CA GLY A 107 -5.20 -3.90 -17.22
C GLY A 107 -4.93 -5.32 -16.74
N ASP A 108 -5.33 -6.33 -17.52
CA ASP A 108 -5.18 -7.75 -17.16
C ASP A 108 -3.72 -8.21 -16.96
N ALA A 109 -2.75 -7.43 -17.45
CA ALA A 109 -1.32 -7.70 -17.25
C ALA A 109 -0.76 -7.01 -15.99
N ALA A 110 -1.60 -6.36 -15.18
CA ALA A 110 -1.20 -5.79 -13.90
C ALA A 110 -0.73 -6.89 -12.95
N ILE A 111 0.27 -6.57 -12.13
CA ILE A 111 0.90 -7.52 -11.22
C ILE A 111 0.28 -7.30 -9.83
N PRO A 112 -0.50 -8.24 -9.29
CA PRO A 112 -1.10 -8.09 -7.97
C PRO A 112 -0.03 -8.14 -6.88
N TYR A 113 -0.09 -7.22 -5.93
CA TYR A 113 0.83 -7.12 -4.82
C TYR A 113 0.12 -6.69 -3.54
N THR A 114 0.25 -7.43 -2.45
CA THR A 114 -0.34 -7.03 -1.17
C THR A 114 0.69 -6.34 -0.30
N VAL A 115 0.45 -5.07 0.02
CA VAL A 115 1.25 -4.33 0.99
C VAL A 115 0.86 -4.79 2.39
N LYS A 116 1.85 -5.10 3.22
CA LYS A 116 1.64 -5.53 4.61
C LYS A 116 2.47 -4.67 5.55
N SER A 117 1.92 -4.36 6.71
CA SER A 117 2.64 -3.72 7.81
C SER A 117 2.11 -4.22 9.14
N SER A 118 2.96 -4.33 10.14
CA SER A 118 2.58 -4.79 11.48
C SER A 118 3.37 -4.06 12.54
N SER A 119 2.73 -3.75 13.66
CA SER A 119 3.38 -3.17 14.83
C SER A 119 2.96 -3.92 16.10
N THR A 120 3.86 -4.00 17.07
CA THR A 120 3.66 -4.73 18.33
C THR A 120 4.01 -3.84 19.51
N ILE A 121 3.14 -3.79 20.53
CA ILE A 121 3.40 -3.06 21.77
C ILE A 121 3.01 -3.91 22.99
N ARG A 122 3.61 -3.60 24.15
CA ARG A 122 3.20 -4.17 25.43
C ARG A 122 1.94 -3.46 25.94
N VAL A 123 1.03 -4.21 26.52
CA VAL A 123 -0.21 -3.73 27.14
C VAL A 123 0.10 -3.27 28.55
N GLU A 124 -0.33 -2.05 28.88
CA GLU A 124 -0.17 -1.45 30.21
C GLU A 124 -1.27 -1.90 31.19
#